data_AF-R3JZZ6-F1
#
_entry.id   AF-R3JZZ6-F1
#
_cell.length_a   1.000
_cell.length_b   1.000
_cell.length_c   1.000
_cell.angle_alpha   90.00
_cell.angle_beta   90.00
_cell.angle_gamma   90.00
#
_symmetry.space_group_name_H-M   'P 1'
#
loop_
_entity.id
_entity.type
_entity.pdbx_description
1 polymer ?
#
loop_
_entity_poly.entity_id
_entity_poly.type
_entity_poly.pdbx_seq_one_letter_code
_entity_poly.pdbx_strand_id
1 'polypeptide(L)'
;MELSLQDIQTKIASLQKKHDEDIDLLDHTIGKDSYCLYCEQYKKLLRKEQKLKKLKNTDVSSLKEITLAPTVSKQSNQKQLFEISLKNGDKYMVYALDVDQAASLLKVPTYSIVKHTELPKKYWNTLYIESENGTLLTAKQLITGSRSKIISKYAPSNNIYVRHYCFNETPFEYIVYNKDHYDLLDKFVAPYPITKTKKYKANGRVTIALPTGAIGVSDGEVLLKITKKLIVAIDKEDFEGNFSEQENLVWSVV
;
A
#
# COMPACT_ATOMS: atom_id res chain seq x y z
N MET A 1 -5.53 24.00 -20.10
CA MET A 1 -6.95 23.69 -20.38
C MET A 1 -7.15 22.20 -20.15
N GLU A 2 -7.59 21.82 -18.95
CA GLU A 2 -7.92 20.42 -18.67
C GLU A 2 -9.27 20.09 -19.32
N LEU A 3 -9.33 19.02 -20.11
CA LEU A 3 -10.55 18.57 -20.78
C LEU A 3 -11.43 17.85 -19.76
N SER A 4 -12.71 18.23 -19.66
CA SER A 4 -13.66 17.56 -18.77
C SER A 4 -14.01 16.16 -19.30
N LEU A 5 -14.51 15.29 -18.42
CA LEU A 5 -14.95 13.93 -18.80
C LEU A 5 -16.05 13.96 -19.88
N GLN A 6 -16.94 14.96 -19.83
CA GLN A 6 -17.96 15.17 -20.85
C GLN A 6 -17.34 15.56 -22.19
N ASP A 7 -16.30 16.40 -22.21
CA ASP A 7 -15.60 16.77 -23.46
C ASP A 7 -14.92 15.57 -24.12
N ILE A 8 -14.37 14.65 -23.31
CA ILE A 8 -13.75 13.42 -23.82
C ILE A 8 -14.81 12.49 -24.41
N GLN A 9 -15.95 12.33 -23.76
CA GLN A 9 -17.05 11.49 -24.27
C GLN A 9 -17.64 12.03 -25.57
N THR A 10 -17.82 13.35 -25.67
CA THR A 10 -18.28 14.01 -26.91
C THR A 10 -17.28 13.82 -28.05
N LYS A 11 -15.96 13.91 -27.76
CA LYS A 11 -14.92 13.66 -28.77
C LYS A 11 -14.86 12.20 -29.21
N ILE A 12 -15.05 11.26 -28.28
CA ILE A 12 -15.14 9.82 -28.60
C ILE A 12 -16.32 9.56 -29.55
N ALA A 13 -17.51 10.06 -29.22
CA ALA A 13 -18.70 9.89 -30.06
C ALA A 13 -18.53 10.54 -31.45
N SER A 14 -17.91 11.73 -31.52
CA SER A 14 -17.61 12.38 -32.79
C SER A 14 -16.60 11.59 -33.64
N LEU A 15 -15.61 10.95 -33.02
CA LEU A 15 -14.63 10.12 -33.71
C LEU A 15 -15.23 8.81 -34.22
N GLN A 16 -16.12 8.19 -33.45
CA GLN A 16 -16.87 7.01 -33.88
C GLN A 16 -17.71 7.34 -35.12
N LYS A 17 -18.47 8.43 -35.06
CA LYS A 17 -19.28 8.86 -36.20
C LYS A 17 -18.45 9.14 -37.45
N LYS A 18 -17.31 9.82 -37.32
CA LYS A 18 -16.41 10.09 -38.46
C LYS A 18 -15.78 8.83 -39.04
N HIS A 19 -15.47 7.85 -38.19
CA HIS A 19 -14.93 6.56 -38.63
C HIS A 19 -16.00 5.73 -39.35
N ASP A 20 -17.24 5.74 -38.86
CA ASP A 20 -18.37 5.00 -39.46
C ASP A 20 -18.87 5.65 -40.78
N GLU A 21 -18.69 6.96 -40.95
CA GLU A 21 -19.05 7.70 -42.17
C GLU A 21 -17.97 7.67 -43.26
N ASP A 22 -16.75 7.23 -42.93
CA ASP A 22 -15.62 7.17 -43.85
C ASP A 22 -15.65 5.84 -44.64
N ILE A 23 -15.98 5.92 -45.93
CA ILE A 23 -16.18 4.77 -46.82
C ILE A 23 -14.92 3.90 -46.90
N ASP A 24 -13.74 4.52 -46.77
CA ASP A 24 -12.45 3.83 -46.87
C ASP A 24 -12.08 3.03 -45.60
N LEU A 25 -12.87 3.16 -44.52
CA LEU A 25 -12.59 2.56 -43.22
C LEU A 25 -13.66 1.55 -42.75
N LEU A 26 -14.54 1.14 -43.67
CA LEU A 26 -15.58 0.12 -43.45
C LEU A 26 -15.03 -1.31 -43.31
N ASP A 27 -13.75 -1.52 -43.62
CA ASP A 27 -13.08 -2.81 -43.54
C ASP A 27 -12.73 -3.22 -42.09
N HIS A 28 -12.77 -2.28 -41.15
CA HIS A 28 -12.51 -2.54 -39.75
C HIS A 28 -13.38 -1.71 -38.81
N THR A 29 -13.72 -2.26 -37.64
CA THR A 29 -14.42 -1.49 -36.60
C THR A 29 -13.45 -0.55 -35.86
N ILE A 30 -13.92 0.61 -35.40
CA ILE A 30 -13.09 1.57 -34.64
C ILE A 30 -12.39 0.90 -33.45
N GLY A 31 -11.11 1.20 -33.28
CA GLY A 31 -10.27 0.67 -32.21
C GLY A 31 -9.65 -0.72 -32.47
N LYS A 32 -9.88 -1.34 -33.64
CA LYS A 32 -9.22 -2.61 -33.98
C LYS A 32 -7.90 -2.42 -34.72
N ASP A 33 -7.89 -1.62 -35.78
CA ASP A 33 -6.68 -1.41 -36.56
C ASP A 33 -5.65 -0.54 -35.79
N SER A 34 -4.36 -0.88 -35.96
CA SER A 34 -3.21 -0.15 -35.44
C SER A 34 -2.69 0.91 -36.40
N TYR A 35 -3.04 0.82 -37.70
CA TYR A 35 -2.58 1.74 -38.73
C TYR A 35 -3.61 2.82 -39.10
N CYS A 36 -4.88 2.62 -38.73
CA CYS A 36 -5.92 3.63 -38.82
C CYS A 36 -5.74 4.76 -37.79
N LEU A 37 -5.61 5.99 -38.30
CA LEU A 37 -5.45 7.21 -37.50
C LEU A 37 -6.63 7.44 -36.53
N TYR A 38 -7.86 7.17 -36.97
CA TYR A 38 -9.05 7.30 -36.12
C TYR A 38 -9.04 6.28 -34.97
N CYS A 39 -8.58 5.06 -35.22
CA CYS A 39 -8.44 4.02 -34.20
C CYS A 39 -7.38 4.38 -33.15
N GLU A 40 -6.27 4.98 -33.57
CA GLU A 40 -5.22 5.44 -32.66
C GLU A 40 -5.73 6.58 -31.77
N GLN A 41 -6.40 7.58 -32.35
CA GLN A 41 -6.98 8.70 -31.62
C GLN A 41 -8.07 8.24 -30.64
N TYR A 42 -8.92 7.29 -31.06
CA TYR A 42 -9.94 6.67 -30.23
C TYR A 42 -9.32 5.94 -29.01
N LYS A 43 -8.30 5.10 -29.23
CA LYS A 43 -7.56 4.42 -28.14
C LYS A 43 -6.93 5.42 -27.17
N LYS A 44 -6.38 6.52 -27.67
CA LYS A 44 -5.78 7.58 -26.85
C LYS A 44 -6.81 8.29 -25.98
N LEU A 45 -8.01 8.56 -26.51
CA LEU A 45 -9.10 9.16 -25.73
C LEU A 45 -9.71 8.19 -24.72
N LEU A 46 -9.89 6.91 -25.06
CA LEU A 46 -10.34 5.89 -24.10
C LEU A 46 -9.37 5.74 -22.92
N ARG A 47 -8.05 5.75 -23.16
CA ARG A 47 -7.06 5.75 -22.07
C ARG A 47 -7.18 6.98 -21.17
N LYS A 48 -7.47 8.17 -21.74
CA LYS A 48 -7.71 9.39 -20.96
C LYS A 48 -9.02 9.32 -20.18
N GLU A 49 -10.09 8.81 -20.78
CA GLU A 49 -11.38 8.61 -20.11
C GLU A 49 -11.26 7.63 -18.94
N GLN A 50 -10.55 6.51 -19.12
CA GLN A 50 -10.28 5.54 -18.05
C GLN A 50 -9.47 6.15 -16.90
N LYS A 51 -8.47 6.98 -17.20
CA LYS A 51 -7.71 7.71 -16.17
C LYS A 51 -8.60 8.68 -15.39
N LEU A 52 -9.43 9.46 -16.08
CA LEU A 52 -10.36 10.40 -15.42
C LEU A 52 -11.48 9.68 -14.65
N LYS A 53 -11.97 8.54 -15.12
CA LYS A 53 -12.93 7.69 -14.37
C LYS A 53 -12.30 7.10 -13.12
N LYS A 54 -11.04 6.68 -13.17
CA LYS A 54 -10.30 6.25 -11.98
C LYS A 54 -10.15 7.39 -10.98
N LEU A 55 -9.69 8.57 -11.44
CA LEU A 55 -9.56 9.78 -10.62
C LEU A 55 -10.89 10.19 -9.95
N LYS A 56 -12.00 10.21 -10.71
CA LYS A 56 -13.35 10.50 -10.16
C LYS A 56 -13.93 9.41 -9.26
N ASN A 57 -13.46 8.15 -9.34
CA ASN A 57 -13.87 7.09 -8.42
C ASN A 57 -13.02 7.07 -7.14
N THR A 58 -11.85 7.73 -7.14
CA THR A 58 -11.05 7.96 -5.92
C THR A 58 -11.55 9.14 -5.09
N ASP A 59 -12.27 10.09 -5.70
CA ASP A 59 -12.89 11.21 -4.99
C ASP A 59 -14.41 10.98 -4.80
N VAL A 60 -14.84 10.96 -3.52
CA VAL A 60 -16.24 11.09 -3.03
C VAL A 60 -17.12 9.82 -2.93
N SER A 61 -16.61 8.58 -2.77
CA SER A 61 -17.54 7.44 -2.49
C SER A 61 -17.05 6.28 -1.60
N SER A 62 -15.98 6.41 -0.83
CA SER A 62 -15.61 5.35 0.14
C SER A 62 -15.12 5.81 1.50
N LEU A 63 -15.53 7.00 1.94
CA LEU A 63 -15.75 7.29 3.35
C LEU A 63 -17.26 7.31 3.60
N LYS A 64 -17.89 6.15 3.49
CA LYS A 64 -19.11 5.94 4.27
C LYS A 64 -18.63 5.75 5.71
N GLU A 65 -19.10 6.60 6.61
CA GLU A 65 -19.23 6.21 8.01
C GLU A 65 -19.80 4.79 8.04
N ILE A 66 -18.98 3.84 8.51
CA ILE A 66 -19.41 2.47 8.71
C ILE A 66 -20.31 2.51 9.94
N THR A 67 -21.59 2.81 9.72
CA THR A 67 -22.65 2.50 10.66
C THR A 67 -22.82 0.98 10.66
N LEU A 68 -22.69 0.41 11.86
CA LEU A 68 -22.77 -1.01 12.16
C LEU A 68 -24.13 -1.59 11.74
N ALA A 69 -24.10 -2.66 10.95
CA ALA A 69 -25.16 -3.67 10.95
C ALA A 69 -24.52 -5.07 10.90
N PRO A 70 -24.99 -6.04 11.70
CA PRO A 70 -24.50 -7.40 11.66
C PRO A 70 -25.06 -8.07 10.41
N THR A 71 -24.22 -8.62 9.54
CA THR A 71 -24.70 -9.41 8.41
C THR A 71 -24.03 -10.78 8.41
N VAL A 72 -24.81 -11.72 8.96
CA VAL A 72 -24.82 -13.18 8.77
C VAL A 72 -23.73 -13.71 7.81
N SER A 73 -22.80 -14.49 8.37
CA SER A 73 -21.77 -15.21 7.62
C SER A 73 -22.40 -16.15 6.58
N LYS A 74 -22.01 -15.99 5.32
CA LYS A 74 -22.16 -17.08 4.35
C LYS A 74 -21.19 -18.19 4.76
N GLN A 75 -21.70 -19.40 5.02
CA GLN A 75 -20.88 -20.58 5.27
C GLN A 75 -20.01 -20.87 4.04
N SER A 76 -18.78 -20.38 4.08
CA SER A 76 -17.72 -20.73 3.14
C SER A 76 -17.04 -22.00 3.67
N ASN A 77 -17.10 -23.11 2.93
CA ASN A 77 -16.31 -24.31 3.23
C ASN A 77 -14.79 -24.10 3.11
N GLN A 78 -14.34 -22.89 2.75
CA GLN A 78 -12.95 -22.52 2.69
C GLN A 78 -12.58 -21.62 3.86
N LYS A 79 -11.42 -21.93 4.47
CA LYS A 79 -10.83 -21.10 5.51
C LYS A 79 -10.45 -19.73 4.97
N GLN A 80 -10.76 -18.72 5.77
CA GLN A 80 -10.45 -17.33 5.52
C GLN A 80 -9.59 -16.77 6.64
N LEU A 81 -8.96 -15.64 6.35
CA LEU A 81 -8.22 -14.88 7.32
C LEU A 81 -9.17 -13.86 7.94
N PHE A 82 -9.34 -13.90 9.26
CA PHE A 82 -10.19 -13.00 10.02
C PHE A 82 -9.33 -12.03 10.81
N GLU A 83 -9.69 -10.75 10.76
CA GLU A 83 -9.30 -9.77 11.77
C GLU A 83 -10.38 -9.78 12.87
N ILE A 84 -10.00 -10.02 14.12
CA ILE A 84 -10.91 -10.18 15.26
C ILE A 84 -10.53 -9.18 16.35
N SER A 85 -11.48 -8.38 16.79
CA SER A 85 -11.35 -7.48 17.94
C SER A 85 -12.18 -7.98 19.10
N LEU A 86 -11.56 -8.13 20.26
CA LEU A 86 -12.18 -8.57 21.51
C LEU A 86 -12.64 -7.38 22.37
N LYS A 87 -13.53 -7.65 23.34
CA LYS A 87 -14.03 -6.66 24.30
C LYS A 87 -12.94 -6.03 25.17
N ASN A 88 -11.85 -6.74 25.40
CA ASN A 88 -10.70 -6.25 26.17
C ASN A 88 -9.79 -5.30 25.36
N GLY A 89 -10.12 -5.01 24.09
CA GLY A 89 -9.33 -4.16 23.20
C GLY A 89 -8.26 -4.91 22.40
N ASP A 90 -7.99 -6.17 22.70
CA ASP A 90 -7.06 -6.98 21.92
C ASP A 90 -7.60 -7.20 20.50
N LYS A 91 -6.70 -7.15 19.51
CA LYS A 91 -7.00 -7.57 18.14
C LYS A 91 -6.11 -8.74 17.73
N TYR A 92 -6.66 -9.65 16.94
CA TYR A 92 -5.97 -10.85 16.45
C TYR A 92 -6.22 -11.04 14.96
N MET A 93 -5.25 -11.64 14.29
CA MET A 93 -5.42 -12.18 12.95
C MET A 93 -5.47 -13.70 13.05
N VAL A 94 -6.56 -14.31 12.59
CA VAL A 94 -6.83 -15.74 12.77
C VAL A 94 -7.21 -16.36 11.43
N TYR A 95 -6.54 -17.45 11.06
CA TYR A 95 -6.92 -18.25 9.90
C TYR A 95 -7.86 -19.37 10.36
N ALA A 96 -9.14 -19.31 9.97
CA ALA A 96 -10.19 -20.22 10.43
C ALA A 96 -11.29 -20.42 9.36
N LEU A 97 -12.19 -21.37 9.57
CA LEU A 97 -13.38 -21.58 8.73
C LEU A 97 -14.43 -20.50 8.97
N ASP A 98 -14.68 -20.21 10.24
CA ASP A 98 -15.70 -19.29 10.71
C ASP A 98 -15.24 -18.60 12.01
N VAL A 99 -16.08 -17.68 12.48
CA VAL A 99 -15.82 -16.89 13.69
C VAL A 99 -15.85 -17.76 14.95
N ASP A 100 -16.66 -18.82 14.98
CA ASP A 100 -16.74 -19.73 16.14
C ASP A 100 -15.48 -20.55 16.31
N GLN A 101 -14.92 -21.08 15.22
CA GLN A 101 -13.61 -21.73 15.22
C GLN A 101 -12.52 -20.74 15.61
N ALA A 102 -12.61 -19.49 15.19
CA ALA A 102 -11.65 -18.47 15.58
C ALA A 102 -11.74 -18.12 17.09
N ALA A 103 -12.95 -18.03 17.64
CA ALA A 103 -13.19 -17.86 19.08
C ALA A 103 -12.62 -19.04 19.89
N SER A 104 -12.83 -20.26 19.40
CA SER A 104 -12.27 -21.49 19.99
C SER A 104 -10.74 -21.48 20.00
N LEU A 105 -10.09 -21.05 18.92
CA LEU A 105 -8.63 -20.92 18.86
C LEU A 105 -8.10 -19.89 19.85
N LEU A 106 -8.80 -18.76 20.02
CA LEU A 106 -8.46 -17.71 20.97
C LEU A 106 -8.78 -18.09 22.42
N LYS A 107 -9.46 -19.23 22.66
CA LYS A 107 -9.95 -19.68 23.98
C LYS A 107 -10.87 -18.66 24.64
N VAL A 108 -11.68 -17.97 23.83
CA VAL A 108 -12.64 -16.96 24.30
C VAL A 108 -14.05 -17.31 23.82
N PRO A 109 -15.10 -16.92 24.55
CA PRO A 109 -16.47 -17.16 24.09
C PRO A 109 -16.80 -16.24 22.90
N THR A 110 -17.61 -16.70 21.95
CA THR A 110 -17.94 -15.93 20.72
C THR A 110 -18.50 -14.52 21.02
N TYR A 111 -19.29 -14.36 22.09
CA TYR A 111 -19.84 -13.06 22.50
C TYR A 111 -18.79 -12.04 22.99
N SER A 112 -17.54 -12.46 23.21
CA SER A 112 -16.43 -11.56 23.55
C SER A 112 -15.84 -10.87 22.32
N ILE A 113 -16.18 -11.33 21.12
CA ILE A 113 -15.80 -10.72 19.85
C ILE A 113 -16.73 -9.53 19.60
N VAL A 114 -16.18 -8.32 19.57
CA VAL A 114 -16.92 -7.07 19.32
C VAL A 114 -16.99 -6.77 17.83
N LYS A 115 -15.92 -7.10 17.11
CA LYS A 115 -15.80 -6.88 15.66
C LYS A 115 -15.04 -8.02 15.04
N HIS A 116 -15.48 -8.47 13.88
CA HIS A 116 -14.70 -9.34 13.02
C HIS A 116 -14.78 -8.88 11.57
N THR A 117 -13.73 -9.12 10.79
CA THR A 117 -13.70 -8.80 9.36
C THR A 117 -12.95 -9.87 8.60
N GLU A 118 -13.56 -10.40 7.55
CA GLU A 118 -12.90 -11.32 6.63
C GLU A 118 -11.97 -10.55 5.71
N LEU A 119 -10.70 -10.95 5.66
CA LEU A 119 -9.68 -10.34 4.83
C LEU A 119 -9.60 -11.07 3.47
N PRO A 120 -9.92 -10.40 2.35
CA PRO A 120 -9.87 -11.01 1.03
C PRO A 120 -8.49 -11.57 0.66
N LYS A 121 -8.44 -12.74 0.02
CA LYS A 121 -7.19 -13.43 -0.40
C LYS A 121 -6.20 -12.55 -1.17
N LYS A 122 -6.69 -11.57 -1.94
CA LYS A 122 -5.85 -10.62 -2.68
C LYS A 122 -4.92 -9.78 -1.79
N TYR A 123 -5.30 -9.55 -0.52
CA TYR A 123 -4.52 -8.75 0.43
C TYR A 123 -3.52 -9.59 1.25
N TRP A 124 -3.54 -10.92 1.15
CA TRP A 124 -2.69 -11.76 2.01
C TRP A 124 -1.19 -11.59 1.73
N ASN A 125 -0.82 -11.13 0.53
CA ASN A 125 0.57 -10.81 0.16
C ASN A 125 0.99 -9.40 0.59
N THR A 126 0.04 -8.53 0.97
CA THR A 126 0.29 -7.14 1.32
C THR A 126 0.18 -6.88 2.82
N LEU A 127 -0.33 -7.86 3.58
CA LEU A 127 -0.39 -7.84 5.03
C LEU A 127 0.93 -8.35 5.61
N TYR A 128 1.72 -7.44 6.16
CA TYR A 128 2.99 -7.77 6.82
C TYR A 128 2.80 -7.98 8.31
N ILE A 129 3.54 -8.97 8.81
CA ILE A 129 3.52 -9.44 10.18
C ILE A 129 4.97 -9.52 10.64
N GLU A 130 5.26 -8.86 11.75
CA GLU A 130 6.58 -8.86 12.34
C GLU A 130 6.77 -10.11 13.19
N SER A 131 7.83 -10.85 12.89
CA SER A 131 8.30 -11.96 13.72
C SER A 131 9.16 -11.47 14.88
N GLU A 132 9.38 -12.32 15.89
CA GLU A 132 10.13 -11.97 17.11
C GLU A 132 11.53 -11.40 16.84
N ASN A 133 12.17 -11.80 15.74
CA ASN A 133 13.50 -11.32 15.35
C ASN A 133 13.49 -10.05 14.47
N GLY A 134 12.32 -9.41 14.32
CA GLY A 134 12.14 -8.20 13.51
C GLY A 134 12.03 -8.45 11.99
N THR A 135 12.01 -9.71 11.54
CA THR A 135 11.76 -10.02 10.12
C THR A 135 10.29 -9.84 9.80
N LEU A 136 10.00 -9.20 8.66
CA LEU A 136 8.64 -9.06 8.14
C LEU A 136 8.27 -10.24 7.27
N LEU A 137 7.20 -10.92 7.65
CA LEU A 137 6.58 -12.01 6.90
C LEU A 137 5.20 -11.59 6.44
N THR A 138 4.81 -11.98 5.24
CA THR A 138 3.45 -11.77 4.78
C THR A 138 2.49 -12.75 5.45
N ALA A 139 1.23 -12.37 5.62
CA ALA A 139 0.18 -13.27 6.11
C ALA A 139 0.13 -14.57 5.29
N LYS A 140 0.33 -14.49 3.96
CA LYS A 140 0.42 -15.68 3.10
C LYS A 140 1.59 -16.60 3.47
N GLN A 141 2.77 -16.07 3.76
CA GLN A 141 3.91 -16.89 4.18
C GLN A 141 3.65 -17.60 5.51
N LEU A 142 2.88 -16.97 6.39
CA LEU A 142 2.49 -17.57 7.67
C LEU A 142 1.36 -18.58 7.51
N ILE A 143 0.49 -18.48 6.50
CA ILE A 143 -0.55 -19.48 6.22
C ILE A 143 0.09 -20.69 5.51
N THR A 144 0.73 -21.54 6.31
CA THR A 144 1.32 -22.81 5.87
C THR A 144 0.35 -23.96 6.10
N GLY A 145 -0.16 -24.53 5.01
CA GLY A 145 -1.04 -25.70 5.02
C GLY A 145 -2.52 -25.38 5.32
N SER A 146 -3.29 -26.43 5.63
CA SER A 146 -4.74 -26.37 5.79
C SER A 146 -5.20 -26.18 7.23
N ARG A 147 -4.31 -26.07 8.23
CA ARG A 147 -4.68 -25.99 9.65
C ARG A 147 -5.13 -24.60 10.04
N SER A 148 -6.19 -24.51 10.85
CA SER A 148 -6.62 -23.25 11.43
C SER A 148 -5.65 -22.84 12.53
N LYS A 149 -5.31 -21.56 12.61
CA LYS A 149 -4.35 -21.05 13.60
C LYS A 149 -4.49 -19.56 13.82
N ILE A 150 -4.05 -19.11 14.98
CA ILE A 150 -3.77 -17.70 15.24
C ILE A 150 -2.50 -17.38 14.43
N ILE A 151 -2.58 -16.34 13.62
CA ILE A 151 -1.50 -15.89 12.75
C ILE A 151 -0.69 -14.81 13.47
N SER A 152 -1.38 -13.90 14.15
CA SER A 152 -0.76 -12.79 14.85
C SER A 152 -1.70 -12.17 15.88
N LYS A 153 -1.10 -11.49 16.86
CA LYS A 153 -1.76 -10.57 17.78
C LYS A 153 -1.34 -9.16 17.41
N TYR A 154 -2.29 -8.25 17.41
CA TYR A 154 -2.03 -6.84 17.28
C TYR A 154 -1.28 -6.36 18.52
N ALA A 155 -0.06 -5.91 18.32
CA ALA A 155 0.79 -5.37 19.36
C ALA A 155 1.53 -4.15 18.81
N PRO A 156 2.02 -3.25 19.67
CA PRO A 156 3.03 -2.28 19.27
C PRO A 156 4.22 -3.03 18.66
N SER A 157 4.77 -2.52 17.56
CA SER A 157 5.96 -3.11 16.95
C SER A 157 7.10 -3.16 17.98
N ASN A 158 7.77 -4.31 18.10
CA ASN A 158 8.99 -4.44 18.90
C ASN A 158 10.19 -3.79 18.21
N ASN A 159 10.06 -3.39 16.94
CA ASN A 159 10.98 -2.49 16.26
C ASN A 159 10.79 -1.05 16.78
N ILE A 160 11.38 -0.80 17.94
CA ILE A 160 11.63 0.56 18.47
C ILE A 160 12.54 1.36 17.51
N TYR A 161 13.15 0.70 16.51
CA TYR A 161 13.80 1.34 15.36
C TYR A 161 12.80 1.54 14.22
N VAL A 162 11.78 2.32 14.53
CA VAL A 162 10.97 3.18 13.68
C VAL A 162 11.31 3.07 12.17
N ARG A 163 10.76 2.04 11.52
CA ARG A 163 10.56 2.01 10.08
C ARG A 163 9.14 2.47 9.86
N HIS A 164 8.89 3.75 9.59
CA HIS A 164 7.53 4.07 9.17
C HIS A 164 7.33 3.83 7.68
N TYR A 165 6.10 3.48 7.33
CA TYR A 165 5.68 3.23 5.96
C TYR A 165 4.79 4.37 5.51
N CYS A 166 5.11 4.92 4.35
CA CYS A 166 4.19 5.81 3.65
C CYS A 166 3.42 4.99 2.60
N PHE A 167 2.08 5.14 2.56
CA PHE A 167 1.24 4.51 1.56
C PHE A 167 1.09 5.40 0.33
N ASN A 168 1.82 5.07 -0.73
CA ASN A 168 1.34 5.25 -2.10
C ASN A 168 0.86 3.87 -2.63
N GLU A 169 0.49 3.70 -3.91
CA GLU A 169 0.04 2.39 -4.48
C GLU A 169 0.94 1.18 -4.10
N THR A 170 2.19 1.42 -3.70
CA THR A 170 3.09 0.47 -3.01
C THR A 170 3.71 1.13 -1.78
N PRO A 171 3.70 0.49 -0.59
CA PRO A 171 4.33 1.04 0.61
C PRO A 171 5.86 1.04 0.48
N PHE A 172 6.51 2.10 0.95
CA PHE A 172 7.97 2.20 1.01
C PHE A 172 8.43 2.61 2.41
N GLU A 173 9.62 2.12 2.79
CA GLU A 173 10.22 2.36 4.10
C GLU A 173 10.81 3.76 4.18
N TYR A 174 10.69 4.41 5.34
CA TYR A 174 11.43 5.64 5.63
C TYR A 174 12.00 5.70 7.03
N ILE A 175 12.99 6.57 7.21
CA ILE A 175 13.53 6.98 8.51
C ILE A 175 13.70 8.51 8.56
N VAL A 176 13.54 9.08 9.74
CA VAL A 176 14.02 10.45 10.02
C VAL A 176 15.46 10.33 10.52
N TYR A 177 16.40 10.96 9.83
CA TYR A 177 17.80 10.87 10.22
C TYR A 177 18.06 11.72 11.47
N ASN A 178 18.63 11.08 12.49
CA ASN A 178 19.13 11.73 13.70
C ASN A 178 20.63 11.46 13.82
N LYS A 179 21.44 12.52 13.92
CA LYS A 179 22.91 12.43 14.04
C LYS A 179 23.38 11.62 15.25
N ASP A 180 22.60 11.60 16.34
CA ASP A 180 22.89 10.90 17.59
C ASP A 180 22.65 9.38 17.46
N HIS A 181 21.89 8.98 16.45
CA HIS A 181 21.57 7.59 16.10
C HIS A 181 22.13 7.21 14.72
N TYR A 182 23.40 7.55 14.49
CA TYR A 182 24.09 7.31 13.22
C TYR A 182 24.11 5.83 12.78
N ASP A 183 24.12 4.90 13.73
CA ASP A 183 24.07 3.46 13.47
C ASP A 183 22.77 3.01 12.79
N LEU A 184 21.66 3.75 13.01
CA LEU A 184 20.38 3.47 12.36
C LEU A 184 20.41 3.82 10.88
N LEU A 185 21.05 4.93 10.55
CA LEU A 185 21.24 5.34 9.17
C LEU A 185 22.05 4.28 8.40
N ASP A 186 23.14 3.79 9.02
CA ASP A 186 24.00 2.74 8.45
C ASP A 186 23.24 1.45 8.14
N LYS A 187 22.41 0.99 9.08
CA LYS A 187 21.54 -0.18 8.89
C LYS A 187 20.49 0.05 7.80
N PHE A 188 19.90 1.25 7.73
CA PHE A 188 18.81 1.56 6.79
C PHE A 188 19.29 1.57 5.33
N VAL A 189 20.46 2.15 5.08
CA VAL A 189 21.01 2.29 3.72
C VAL A 189 21.94 1.14 3.32
N ALA A 190 22.15 0.15 4.18
CA ALA A 190 22.95 -1.04 3.86
C ALA A 190 22.50 -1.67 2.51
N PRO A 191 23.45 -2.07 1.64
CA PRO A 191 24.90 -2.17 1.88
C PRO A 191 25.71 -0.91 1.48
N TYR A 192 25.07 0.25 1.30
CA TYR A 192 25.73 1.43 0.76
C TYR A 192 26.60 2.14 1.82
N PRO A 193 27.84 2.52 1.48
CA PRO A 193 28.73 3.14 2.45
C PRO A 193 28.31 4.57 2.76
N ILE A 194 28.44 4.95 4.03
CA ILE A 194 28.17 6.29 4.54
C ILE A 194 29.48 6.96 4.95
N THR A 195 29.67 8.21 4.55
CA THR A 195 30.83 9.03 4.94
C THR A 195 30.37 10.28 5.68
N LYS A 196 30.94 10.53 6.87
CA LYS A 196 30.73 11.78 7.60
C LYS A 196 31.41 12.94 6.87
N THR A 197 30.67 14.00 6.56
CA THR A 197 31.24 15.16 5.85
C THR A 197 31.99 16.08 6.82
N LYS A 198 32.73 17.06 6.28
CA LYS A 198 33.34 18.14 7.09
C LYS A 198 32.31 18.90 7.95
N LYS A 199 31.04 18.94 7.52
CA LYS A 199 29.95 19.61 8.23
C LYS A 199 29.24 18.72 9.26
N TYR A 200 29.62 17.45 9.40
CA TYR A 200 28.98 16.51 10.33
C TYR A 200 28.87 17.05 11.77
N LYS A 201 29.91 17.70 12.28
CA LYS A 201 29.87 18.28 13.63
C LYS A 201 28.88 19.44 13.78
N ALA A 202 28.64 20.20 12.71
CA ALA A 202 27.80 21.40 12.73
C ALA A 202 26.32 21.08 12.49
N ASN A 203 26.01 20.21 11.53
CA ASN A 203 24.64 19.91 11.11
C ASN A 203 24.36 18.42 10.86
N GLY A 204 25.21 17.54 11.41
CA GLY A 204 25.05 16.09 11.25
C GLY A 204 25.22 15.58 9.82
N ARG A 205 25.67 16.41 8.86
CA ARG A 205 25.64 16.05 7.44
C ARG A 205 26.57 14.89 7.07
N VAL A 206 26.01 13.93 6.34
CA VAL A 206 26.70 12.74 5.83
C VAL A 206 26.44 12.58 4.34
N THR A 207 27.25 11.75 3.69
CA THR A 207 27.12 11.40 2.27
C THR A 207 26.96 9.89 2.15
N ILE A 208 25.97 9.45 1.38
CA ILE A 208 25.66 8.04 1.14
C ILE A 208 25.93 7.75 -0.33
N ALA A 209 26.76 6.75 -0.63
CA ALA A 209 27.09 6.40 -2.01
C ALA A 209 26.12 5.35 -2.55
N LEU A 210 25.07 5.80 -3.26
CA LEU A 210 24.09 4.92 -3.88
C LEU A 210 24.50 4.54 -5.32
N PRO A 211 23.90 3.48 -5.89
CA PRO A 211 24.14 3.11 -7.29
C PRO A 211 23.68 4.19 -8.29
N THR A 212 22.73 5.03 -7.87
CA THR A 212 22.19 6.16 -8.66
C THR A 212 23.01 7.44 -8.51
N GLY A 213 24.02 7.46 -7.64
CA GLY A 213 24.81 8.64 -7.31
C GLY A 213 24.90 8.88 -5.81
N ALA A 214 25.83 9.74 -5.39
CA ALA A 214 25.98 10.10 -3.99
C ALA A 214 24.89 11.10 -3.57
N ILE A 215 24.21 10.82 -2.46
CA ILE A 215 23.26 11.76 -1.85
C ILE A 215 23.84 12.33 -0.56
N GLY A 216 23.54 13.58 -0.26
CA GLY A 216 23.82 14.20 1.03
C GLY A 216 22.57 14.16 1.89
N VAL A 217 22.72 13.83 3.18
CA VAL A 217 21.61 13.95 4.14
C VAL A 217 22.08 14.66 5.40
N SER A 218 21.24 15.56 5.93
CA SER A 218 21.49 16.37 7.12
C SER A 218 20.56 15.96 8.27
N ASP A 219 20.98 16.26 9.50
CA ASP A 219 20.19 15.96 10.71
C ASP A 219 18.76 16.51 10.59
N GLY A 220 17.75 15.67 10.82
CA GLY A 220 16.33 16.01 10.70
C GLY A 220 15.71 15.74 9.32
N GLU A 221 16.50 15.48 8.27
CA GLU A 221 15.98 15.12 6.94
C GLU A 221 15.44 13.67 6.92
N VAL A 222 14.48 13.40 6.03
CA VAL A 222 13.80 12.10 5.91
C VAL A 222 14.37 11.33 4.73
N LEU A 223 14.80 10.08 4.96
CA LEU A 223 15.19 9.17 3.88
C LEU A 223 14.07 8.22 3.52
N LEU A 224 13.70 8.22 2.24
CA LEU A 224 12.69 7.33 1.64
C LEU A 224 13.38 6.24 0.82
N LYS A 225 13.11 4.98 1.14
CA LYS A 225 13.61 3.81 0.40
C LYS A 225 12.57 3.32 -0.59
N ILE A 226 12.49 4.01 -1.73
CA ILE A 226 11.54 3.70 -2.81
C ILE A 226 11.83 2.32 -3.41
N THR A 227 13.11 1.99 -3.62
CA THR A 227 13.54 0.64 -4.00
C THR A 227 14.85 0.29 -3.32
N LYS A 228 15.33 -0.97 -3.47
CA LYS A 228 16.67 -1.36 -2.99
C LYS A 228 17.81 -0.50 -3.56
N LYS A 229 17.62 0.12 -4.72
CA LYS A 229 18.65 0.92 -5.41
C LYS A 229 18.37 2.43 -5.39
N LEU A 230 17.16 2.84 -5.03
CA LEU A 230 16.70 4.22 -5.04
C LEU A 230 16.32 4.62 -3.62
N ILE A 231 17.17 5.45 -3.02
CA ILE A 231 16.93 6.11 -1.74
C ILE A 231 16.95 7.61 -2.01
N VAL A 232 15.93 8.31 -1.52
CA VAL A 232 15.76 9.75 -1.70
C VAL A 232 15.79 10.41 -0.34
N ALA A 233 16.53 11.51 -0.19
CA ALA A 233 16.47 12.37 0.97
C ALA A 233 15.55 13.55 0.65
N ILE A 234 14.64 13.87 1.55
CA ILE A 234 13.77 15.03 1.46
C ILE A 234 13.68 15.74 2.81
N ASP A 235 13.29 17.00 2.77
CA ASP A 235 13.06 17.77 3.98
C ASP A 235 11.82 17.25 4.71
N LYS A 236 11.82 17.40 6.04
CA LYS A 236 10.73 16.90 6.89
C LYS A 236 9.40 17.57 6.58
N GLU A 237 9.41 18.88 6.33
CA GLU A 237 8.21 19.66 5.98
C GLU A 237 7.59 19.17 4.66
N ASP A 238 8.43 18.92 3.65
CA ASP A 238 7.99 18.34 2.38
C ASP A 238 7.48 16.91 2.58
N PHE A 239 8.08 16.14 3.49
CA PHE A 239 7.60 14.80 3.80
C PHE A 239 6.19 14.84 4.42
N GLU A 240 6.01 15.62 5.47
CA GLU A 240 4.72 15.77 6.17
C GLU A 240 3.62 16.35 5.26
N GLY A 241 3.98 17.24 4.33
CA GLY A 241 3.05 17.85 3.38
C GLY A 241 2.60 16.92 2.24
N ASN A 242 3.42 15.93 1.87
CA ASN A 242 3.16 15.05 0.73
C ASN A 242 2.82 13.61 1.12
N PHE A 243 3.07 13.23 2.38
CA PHE A 243 2.91 11.86 2.85
C PHE A 243 2.12 11.83 4.16
N SER A 244 1.12 10.94 4.23
CA SER A 244 0.41 10.69 5.48
C SER A 244 1.21 9.71 6.34
N GLU A 245 1.73 10.21 7.46
CA GLU A 245 2.26 9.37 8.53
C GLU A 245 1.10 8.62 9.18
N GLN A 246 1.09 7.30 9.08
CA GLN A 246 0.26 6.47 9.95
C GLN A 246 1.18 5.73 10.92
N GLU A 247 0.81 5.72 12.21
CA GLU A 247 1.53 4.97 13.23
C GLU A 247 1.75 3.52 12.79
N ASN A 248 2.94 2.99 13.11
CA ASN A 248 3.32 1.61 12.82
C ASN A 248 2.49 0.63 13.66
N LEU A 249 1.33 0.27 13.12
CA LEU A 249 0.45 -0.75 13.67
C LEU A 249 0.78 -2.08 12.98
N VAL A 250 1.83 -2.74 13.45
CA VAL A 250 2.28 -4.02 12.88
C VAL A 250 1.69 -5.17 13.68
N TRP A 251 1.11 -6.13 12.98
CA TRP A 251 0.68 -7.39 13.56
C TRP A 251 1.92 -8.20 13.99
N SER A 252 1.96 -8.69 15.23
CA SER A 252 3.07 -9.48 15.77
C SER A 252 2.73 -10.96 15.83
N VAL A 253 3.67 -11.85 15.47
CA VAL A 253 3.47 -13.31 15.59
C VAL A 253 3.26 -13.68 17.06
N VAL A 254 2.30 -14.58 17.32
CA VAL A 254 1.98 -15.15 18.66
C VAL A 254 2.66 -16.49 18.85
#